data_AF-A0A961GIG9-F1
#
_entry.id   AF-A0A961GIG9-F1
#
_cell.length_a   1.000
_cell.length_b   1.000
_cell.length_c   1.000
_cell.angle_alpha   90.00
_cell.angle_beta   90.00
_cell.angle_gamma   90.00
#
_symmetry.space_group_name_H-M   'P 1'
#
loop_
_entity.id
_entity.type
_entity.pdbx_description
1 polymer ?
#
loop_
_entity_poly.entity_id
_entity_poly.type
_entity_poly.pdbx_seq_one_letter_code
_entity_poly.pdbx_strand_id
1 'polypeptide(L)'
;GVGPWLPFQMFAAGWVGFFAGCLPPATGRREVLLVAAYGVVAGLAYGFVMNLWFWPFAVDQGSAISFVPGAGLGENLRHYWAFYLATSLGWDIPRAITNAVLMVVLGGPVLAALRRVARRGAFGVPVSFAEPAGDRAR
;
A
#
# COMPACT_ATOMS: atom_id res chain seq x y z
N GLY A 1 -4.07 5.37 17.21
CA GLY A 1 -4.22 4.62 18.47
C GLY A 1 -3.77 3.19 18.24
N VAL A 2 -3.10 2.59 19.22
CA VAL A 2 -2.70 1.18 19.18
C VAL A 2 -3.92 0.35 19.57
N GLY A 3 -4.56 -0.29 18.59
CA GLY A 3 -5.71 -1.16 18.80
C GLY A 3 -5.45 -2.58 18.30
N PRO A 4 -6.34 -3.55 18.60
CA PRO A 4 -6.19 -4.94 18.16
C PRO A 4 -6.10 -5.12 16.63
N TRP A 5 -6.47 -4.10 15.85
CA TRP A 5 -6.35 -4.05 14.39
C TRP A 5 -4.96 -3.62 13.88
N LEU A 6 -4.05 -3.20 14.76
CA LEU A 6 -2.71 -2.73 14.38
C LEU A 6 -1.91 -3.77 13.57
N PRO A 7 -1.91 -5.08 13.91
CA PRO A 7 -1.20 -6.07 13.10
C PRO A 7 -1.68 -6.14 11.65
N PHE A 8 -3.01 -6.04 11.42
CA PHE A 8 -3.58 -6.01 10.08
C PHE A 8 -3.15 -4.75 9.32
N GLN A 9 -3.12 -3.59 9.99
CA GLN A 9 -2.64 -2.33 9.41
C GLN A 9 -1.15 -2.37 9.06
N MET A 10 -0.33 -2.99 9.93
CA MET A 10 1.10 -3.16 9.68
C MET A 10 1.35 -4.10 8.51
N PHE A 11 0.64 -5.23 8.44
CA PHE A 11 0.73 -6.12 7.30
C PHE A 11 0.31 -5.41 6.01
N ALA A 12 -0.84 -4.73 6.04
CA ALA A 12 -1.38 -3.94 4.94
C ALA A 12 -0.39 -2.90 4.41
N ALA A 13 0.16 -2.06 5.30
CA ALA A 13 1.15 -1.06 4.94
C ALA A 13 2.46 -1.71 4.46
N GLY A 14 2.84 -2.86 5.04
CA GLY A 14 4.05 -3.58 4.72
C GLY A 14 4.08 -4.09 3.28
N TRP A 15 3.04 -4.80 2.82
CA TRP A 15 3.04 -5.35 1.45
C TRP A 15 2.91 -4.24 0.40
N VAL A 16 2.10 -3.22 0.66
CA VAL A 16 1.98 -2.05 -0.23
C VAL A 16 3.32 -1.29 -0.30
N GLY A 17 3.97 -1.05 0.84
CA GLY A 17 5.28 -0.39 0.86
C GLY A 17 6.36 -1.20 0.14
N PHE A 18 6.37 -2.53 0.33
CA PHE A 18 7.33 -3.43 -0.30
C PHE A 18 7.25 -3.38 -1.83
N PHE A 19 6.06 -3.59 -2.40
CA PHE A 19 5.91 -3.58 -3.86
C PHE A 19 6.09 -2.19 -4.48
N ALA A 20 5.74 -1.11 -3.75
CA ALA A 20 6.09 0.25 -4.17
C ALA A 20 7.60 0.44 -4.30
N GLY A 21 8.38 -0.14 -3.38
CA GLY A 21 9.85 -0.13 -3.43
C GLY A 21 10.45 -0.98 -4.56
N CYS A 22 9.72 -1.97 -5.06
CA CYS A 22 10.10 -2.79 -6.21
C CYS A 22 9.78 -2.14 -7.57
N LEU A 23 9.12 -0.97 -7.59
CA LEU A 23 8.81 -0.27 -8.84
C LEU A 23 10.09 0.14 -9.58
N PRO A 24 10.09 0.11 -10.92
CA PRO A 24 11.25 0.55 -11.69
C PRO A 24 11.57 2.02 -11.42
N PRO A 25 12.84 2.41 -11.43
CA PRO A 25 13.23 3.80 -11.21
C PRO A 25 12.65 4.68 -12.33
N ALA A 26 11.96 5.74 -11.94
CA ALA A 26 11.38 6.73 -12.83
C ALA A 26 11.60 8.13 -12.27
N THR A 27 11.53 9.15 -13.12
CA THR A 27 11.65 10.55 -12.70
C THR A 27 10.58 11.43 -13.33
N GLY A 28 10.30 12.56 -12.68
CA GLY A 28 9.39 13.58 -13.18
C GLY A 28 7.95 13.08 -13.28
N ARG A 29 7.25 13.43 -14.37
CA ARG A 29 5.82 13.05 -14.55
C ARG A 29 5.61 11.54 -14.65
N ARG A 30 6.56 10.79 -15.23
CA ARG A 30 6.45 9.33 -15.37
C ARG A 30 6.42 8.62 -14.02
N GLU A 31 7.22 9.11 -13.08
CA GLU A 31 7.25 8.59 -11.70
C GLU A 31 5.92 8.82 -10.99
N VAL A 32 5.34 10.01 -11.13
CA VAL A 32 4.03 10.33 -10.56
C VAL A 32 2.95 9.42 -11.13
N LEU A 33 2.93 9.21 -12.44
CA LEU A 33 1.99 8.31 -13.10
C LEU A 33 2.20 6.85 -12.68
N LEU A 34 3.45 6.41 -12.54
CA LEU A 34 3.79 5.06 -12.08
C LEU A 34 3.29 4.82 -10.65
N VAL A 35 3.55 5.75 -9.74
CA VAL A 35 3.10 5.67 -8.35
C VAL A 35 1.57 5.75 -8.27
N ALA A 36 0.92 6.59 -9.08
CA ALA A 36 -0.53 6.67 -9.13
C ALA A 36 -1.17 5.38 -9.66
N ALA A 37 -0.64 4.82 -10.76
CA ALA A 37 -1.11 3.54 -11.31
C ALA A 37 -0.91 2.40 -10.32
N TYR A 38 0.26 2.35 -9.67
CA TYR A 38 0.52 1.42 -8.60
C TYR A 38 -0.48 1.57 -7.44
N GLY A 39 -0.74 2.81 -7.01
CA GLY A 39 -1.70 3.11 -5.94
C GLY A 39 -3.12 2.67 -6.26
N VAL A 40 -3.57 2.78 -7.52
CA VAL A 40 -4.85 2.25 -7.99
C VAL A 40 -4.88 0.73 -7.85
N VAL A 41 -3.88 0.04 -8.39
CA VAL A 41 -3.81 -1.43 -8.35
C VAL A 41 -3.74 -1.93 -6.90
N ALA A 42 -2.87 -1.33 -6.09
CA ALA A 42 -2.71 -1.67 -4.69
C ALA A 42 -3.98 -1.41 -3.87
N GLY A 43 -4.68 -0.28 -4.12
CA GLY A 43 -5.93 0.05 -3.45
C GLY A 43 -7.06 -0.93 -3.78
N LEU A 44 -7.21 -1.29 -5.05
CA LEU A 44 -8.20 -2.30 -5.48
C LEU A 44 -7.86 -3.68 -4.93
N ALA A 45 -6.59 -4.09 -4.97
CA ALA A 45 -6.15 -5.36 -4.41
C ALA A 45 -6.34 -5.40 -2.89
N TYR A 46 -6.07 -4.30 -2.18
CA TYR A 46 -6.34 -4.18 -0.76
C TYR A 46 -7.84 -4.35 -0.45
N GLY A 47 -8.70 -3.64 -1.18
CA GLY A 47 -10.15 -3.80 -1.09
C GLY A 47 -10.57 -5.25 -1.31
N PHE A 48 -10.11 -5.86 -2.40
CA PHE A 48 -10.41 -7.25 -2.73
C PHE A 48 -9.92 -8.25 -1.67
N VAL A 49 -8.74 -8.08 -1.07
CA VAL A 49 -8.27 -9.02 -0.03
C VAL A 49 -9.02 -8.80 1.29
N MET A 50 -9.26 -7.55 1.67
CA MET A 50 -10.01 -7.25 2.89
C MET A 50 -11.46 -7.75 2.81
N ASN A 51 -12.09 -7.59 1.64
CA ASN A 51 -13.43 -8.12 1.38
C ASN A 51 -13.49 -9.64 1.53
N LEU A 52 -12.47 -10.37 1.06
CA LEU A 52 -12.43 -11.81 1.16
C LEU A 52 -12.43 -12.30 2.61
N TRP A 53 -11.70 -11.60 3.50
CA TRP A 53 -11.65 -11.95 4.93
C TRP A 53 -13.01 -11.83 5.62
N PHE A 54 -13.78 -10.77 5.33
CA PHE A 54 -15.06 -10.54 6.02
C PHE A 54 -16.27 -11.14 5.30
N TRP A 55 -16.14 -11.42 4.00
CA TRP A 55 -17.20 -11.93 3.12
C TRP A 55 -18.03 -13.10 3.70
N PRO A 56 -17.43 -14.14 4.32
CA PRO A 56 -18.20 -15.26 4.88
C PRO A 56 -19.21 -14.87 5.97
N PHE A 57 -19.05 -13.67 6.56
CA PHE A 57 -19.89 -13.14 7.63
C PHE A 57 -20.72 -11.93 7.19
N ALA A 58 -20.58 -11.50 5.93
CA ALA A 58 -21.13 -10.23 5.45
C ALA A 58 -22.58 -10.32 4.93
N VAL A 59 -23.00 -11.53 4.56
CA VAL A 59 -24.27 -11.78 3.86
C VAL A 59 -25.00 -12.93 4.53
N ASP A 60 -26.33 -12.88 4.51
CA ASP A 60 -27.17 -13.95 5.03
C ASP A 60 -26.80 -15.31 4.43
N GLN A 61 -26.68 -16.31 5.31
CA GLN A 61 -26.35 -17.68 4.96
C GLN A 61 -27.43 -18.26 4.04
N GLY A 62 -27.03 -18.75 2.86
CA GLY A 62 -27.94 -19.32 1.86
C GLY A 62 -28.25 -18.38 0.69
N SER A 63 -27.74 -17.14 0.68
CA SER A 63 -27.80 -16.28 -0.50
C SER A 63 -26.84 -16.75 -1.60
N ALA A 64 -27.16 -16.43 -2.86
CA ALA A 64 -26.37 -16.82 -4.05
C ALA A 64 -24.94 -16.25 -4.08
N ILE A 65 -24.62 -15.31 -3.19
CA ILE A 65 -23.30 -14.69 -3.06
C ILE A 65 -22.65 -15.00 -1.71
N SER A 66 -23.24 -15.85 -0.87
CA SER A 66 -22.68 -16.23 0.43
C SER A 66 -21.65 -17.35 0.31
N PHE A 67 -20.78 -17.45 1.30
CA PHE A 67 -19.85 -18.56 1.44
C PHE A 67 -20.61 -19.87 1.73
N VAL A 68 -20.26 -20.95 1.04
CA VAL A 68 -20.85 -22.28 1.24
C VAL A 68 -19.82 -23.22 1.86
N PRO A 69 -19.97 -23.62 3.14
CA PRO A 69 -19.10 -24.59 3.77
C PRO A 69 -19.13 -25.94 3.04
N GLY A 70 -17.96 -26.50 2.74
CA GLY A 70 -17.84 -27.79 2.05
C GLY A 70 -17.97 -27.73 0.52
N ALA A 71 -18.33 -26.58 -0.07
CA ALA A 71 -18.32 -26.39 -1.51
C ALA A 71 -16.89 -26.30 -2.06
N GLY A 72 -16.73 -26.60 -3.36
CA GLY A 72 -15.44 -26.52 -4.03
C GLY A 72 -14.88 -25.10 -4.08
N LEU A 73 -13.55 -24.96 -4.16
CA LEU A 73 -12.87 -23.65 -4.22
C LEU A 73 -13.42 -22.77 -5.37
N GLY A 74 -13.62 -23.35 -6.55
CA GLY A 74 -14.10 -22.62 -7.71
C GLY A 74 -15.51 -22.05 -7.55
N GLU A 75 -16.37 -22.72 -6.81
CA GLU A 75 -17.73 -22.27 -6.52
C GLU A 75 -17.71 -21.08 -5.57
N ASN A 76 -16.99 -21.20 -4.46
CA ASN A 76 -16.81 -20.10 -3.51
C ASN A 76 -16.12 -18.88 -4.16
N LEU A 77 -15.17 -19.07 -5.08
CA LEU A 77 -14.58 -17.96 -5.84
C LEU A 77 -15.61 -17.24 -6.71
N ARG A 78 -16.57 -17.95 -7.33
CA ARG A 78 -17.65 -17.33 -8.10
C ARG A 78 -18.60 -16.53 -7.21
N HIS A 79 -18.98 -17.08 -6.05
CA HIS A 79 -19.82 -16.37 -5.09
C HIS A 79 -19.11 -15.11 -4.58
N TYR A 80 -17.82 -15.22 -4.29
CA TYR A 80 -17.02 -14.09 -3.85
C TYR A 80 -16.91 -13.00 -4.92
N TRP A 81 -16.67 -13.37 -6.18
CA TRP A 81 -16.65 -12.40 -7.28
C TRP A 81 -18.00 -11.70 -7.44
N ALA A 82 -19.11 -12.44 -7.39
CA ALA A 82 -20.45 -11.85 -7.45
C ALA A 82 -20.70 -10.87 -6.28
N PHE A 83 -20.31 -11.26 -5.07
CA PHE A 83 -20.33 -10.38 -3.90
C PHE A 83 -19.52 -9.10 -4.13
N TYR A 84 -18.24 -9.22 -4.49
CA TYR A 84 -17.35 -8.07 -4.66
C TYR A 84 -17.86 -7.08 -5.72
N LEU A 85 -18.38 -7.60 -6.85
CA LEU A 85 -18.97 -6.76 -7.90
C LEU A 85 -20.23 -6.04 -7.42
N ALA A 86 -21.10 -6.74 -6.69
CA ALA A 86 -22.38 -6.20 -6.24
C ALA A 86 -22.24 -5.17 -5.12
N THR A 87 -21.29 -5.35 -4.20
CA THR A 87 -21.24 -4.56 -2.96
C THR A 87 -20.07 -3.60 -2.88
N SER A 88 -18.93 -3.94 -3.48
CA SER A 88 -17.65 -3.31 -3.13
C SER A 88 -17.02 -2.55 -4.29
N LEU A 89 -17.09 -3.10 -5.52
CA LEU A 89 -16.46 -2.48 -6.69
C LEU A 89 -17.00 -1.07 -6.98
N GLY A 90 -18.30 -0.85 -6.78
CA GLY A 90 -18.93 0.46 -6.96
C GLY A 90 -18.37 1.54 -6.04
N TRP A 91 -17.80 1.17 -4.88
CA TRP A 91 -17.12 2.08 -3.98
C TRP A 91 -15.61 2.10 -4.26
N ASP A 92 -15.00 0.94 -4.52
CA ASP A 92 -13.55 0.88 -4.70
C ASP A 92 -13.07 1.64 -5.94
N ILE A 93 -13.89 1.72 -7.02
CA ILE A 93 -13.56 2.50 -8.22
C ILE A 93 -13.51 4.02 -7.93
N PRO A 94 -14.57 4.70 -7.42
CA PRO A 94 -14.50 6.12 -7.10
C PRO A 94 -13.35 6.45 -6.15
N ARG A 95 -13.15 5.63 -5.11
CA ARG A 95 -12.06 5.80 -4.14
C ARG A 95 -10.69 5.73 -4.83
N ALA A 96 -10.48 4.75 -5.71
CA ALA A 96 -9.25 4.59 -6.46
C ALA A 96 -9.00 5.79 -7.40
N ILE A 97 -10.04 6.28 -8.08
CA ILE A 97 -9.95 7.46 -8.94
C ILE A 97 -9.58 8.70 -8.11
N THR A 98 -10.26 8.95 -6.99
CA THR A 98 -9.94 10.09 -6.12
C THR A 98 -8.50 10.03 -5.63
N ASN A 99 -8.05 8.86 -5.16
CA ASN A 99 -6.66 8.68 -4.72
C ASN A 99 -5.66 8.90 -5.86
N ALA A 100 -5.94 8.39 -7.06
CA ALA A 100 -5.09 8.61 -8.22
C ALA A 100 -4.97 10.09 -8.58
N VAL A 101 -6.09 10.83 -8.57
CA VAL A 101 -6.09 12.28 -8.82
C VAL A 101 -5.26 13.00 -7.78
N LEU A 102 -5.42 12.67 -6.49
CA LEU A 102 -4.61 13.25 -5.42
C LEU A 102 -3.13 12.94 -5.59
N MET A 103 -2.77 11.72 -5.96
CA MET A 103 -1.39 11.33 -6.23
C MET A 103 -0.82 12.08 -7.44
N VAL A 104 -1.61 12.32 -8.50
CA VAL A 104 -1.16 13.08 -9.67
C VAL A 104 -0.96 14.55 -9.34
N VAL A 105 -1.86 15.16 -8.56
CA VAL A 105 -1.79 16.57 -8.18
C VAL A 105 -0.67 16.83 -7.16
N LEU A 106 -0.54 15.95 -6.16
CA LEU A 106 0.37 16.14 -5.02
C LEU A 106 1.69 15.37 -5.15
N GLY A 107 1.80 14.42 -6.07
CA GLY A 107 2.94 13.51 -6.16
C GLY A 107 4.27 14.23 -6.38
N GLY A 108 4.30 15.23 -7.26
CA GLY A 108 5.49 16.05 -7.50
C GLY A 108 6.06 16.70 -6.23
N PRO A 109 5.30 17.58 -5.53
CA PRO A 109 5.79 18.23 -4.31
C PRO A 109 6.07 17.23 -3.18
N VAL A 110 5.27 16.17 -3.04
CA VAL A 110 5.49 15.13 -2.02
C VAL A 110 6.79 14.38 -2.26
N LEU A 111 7.05 13.91 -3.49
CA LEU A 111 8.31 13.23 -3.85
C LEU A 111 9.52 14.14 -3.65
N ALA A 112 9.40 15.43 -3.99
CA ALA A 112 10.46 16.41 -3.75
C ALA A 112 10.76 16.58 -2.24
N ALA A 113 9.73 16.66 -1.41
CA ALA A 113 9.87 16.76 0.04
C ALA A 113 10.52 15.49 0.62
N LEU A 114 10.06 14.29 0.21
CA LEU A 114 10.62 13.02 0.65
C LEU A 114 12.10 12.88 0.29
N ARG A 115 12.49 13.25 -0.95
CA ARG A 115 13.90 13.26 -1.37
C ARG A 115 14.75 14.23 -0.56
N ARG A 116 14.20 15.38 -0.14
CA ARG A 116 14.90 16.34 0.72
C ARG A 116 15.21 15.74 2.09
N VAL A 117 14.27 14.97 2.66
CA VAL A 117 14.47 14.26 3.93
C VAL A 117 15.46 13.11 3.76
N ALA A 118 15.32 12.30 2.71
CA ALA A 118 16.20 11.16 2.43
C ALA A 118 17.68 11.57 2.30
N ARG A 119 17.98 12.69 1.64
CA ARG A 119 19.35 13.22 1.51
C ARG A 119 19.99 13.67 2.83
N ARG A 120 19.19 13.94 3.87
CA ARG A 120 19.69 14.34 5.21
C ARG A 120 19.99 13.13 6.11
N GLY A 121 19.54 11.94 5.74
CA GLY A 121 20.00 10.69 6.34
C GLY A 121 21.37 10.35 5.77
N ALA A 122 22.44 10.87 6.37
CA ALA A 122 23.83 10.62 5.98
C ALA A 122 24.25 9.17 6.35
N PHE A 123 23.62 8.16 5.75
CA PHE A 123 23.98 6.75 5.97
C PHE A 123 25.27 6.33 5.22
N GLY A 124 25.85 7.23 4.42
CA GLY A 124 27.03 6.97 3.59
C GLY A 124 28.26 7.81 3.92
N VAL A 125 28.22 8.66 4.95
CA VAL A 125 29.42 9.40 5.39
C VAL A 125 30.17 8.52 6.39
N PRO A 126 31.42 8.09 6.12
CA PRO A 126 32.21 7.37 7.09
C PRO A 126 32.37 8.25 8.34
N VAL A 127 31.99 7.73 9.50
CA VAL A 127 32.23 8.41 10.77
C VAL A 127 33.74 8.46 10.99
N SER A 128 34.38 9.59 10.74
CA SER A 128 35.78 9.79 11.12
C SER A 128 35.84 10.36 12.52
N PHE A 129 36.33 9.57 13.48
CA PHE A 129 36.77 10.11 14.76
C PHE A 129 38.12 10.79 14.51
N ALA A 130 38.18 12.12 14.66
CA ALA A 130 39.45 12.81 14.65
C ALA A 130 40.27 12.35 15.86
N GLU A 131 41.51 11.89 15.63
CA GLU A 131 42.43 11.60 16.73
C GLU A 131 42.70 12.91 17.51
N PRO A 132 42.73 12.86 18.84
CA PRO A 132 43.03 14.05 19.64
C PRO A 132 44.40 14.57 19.21
N ALA A 133 44.46 15.84 18.79
CA ALA A 133 45.71 16.47 18.41
C ALA A 133 46.70 16.35 19.59
N GLY A 134 47.69 15.48 19.43
CA GLY A 134 48.72 15.26 20.43
C GLY A 134 49.41 16.59 20.71
N ASP A 135 49.25 17.05 21.94
CA ASP A 135 49.96 18.19 22.51
C ASP A 135 51.46 17.91 22.46
N ARG A 136 52.11 18.31 21.37
CA ARG A 136 53.57 18.32 21.28
C ARG A 136 54.07 19.61 21.90
N ALA A 137 54.05 19.63 23.23
CA ALA A 137 54.96 20.46 23.99
C ALA A 137 56.39 19.96 23.75
N ARG A 138 57.21 20.77 23.05
CA ARG A 138 58.66 20.96 23.25
C ARG A 138 59.19 22.03 22.33
#